data_AF-A0A0C3I0F1-F1
#
_entry.id   AF-A0A0C3I0F1-F1
#
_cell.length_a   1.000
_cell.length_b   1.000
_cell.length_c   1.000
_cell.angle_alpha   90.00
_cell.angle_beta   90.00
_cell.angle_gamma   90.00
#
_symmetry.space_group_name_H-M   'P 1'
#
loop_
_entity.id
_entity.type
_entity.pdbx_description
1 polymer ?
#
loop_
_entity_poly.entity_id
_entity_poly.type
_entity_poly.pdbx_seq_one_letter_code
_entity_poly.pdbx_strand_id
1 'polypeptide(L)'
;MSGLAIKVSVVPSYRADESNDGESRYVFSYTVTVHNQSPHSVQLMARYWKITQGSGDCQEVRGKGVVGQQPLIGPGQSFRYTSRAILQTPVGVMEGAYTLLDTSTQRVFEVAITPFRLAVPLQLH
;
A
#
# COMPACT_ATOMS: atom_id res chain seq x y z
N MET A 1 18.70 15.25 14.73
CA MET A 1 18.21 15.16 13.33
C MET A 1 16.85 14.48 13.37
N SER A 2 15.77 15.26 13.37
CA SER A 2 14.42 14.70 13.27
C SER A 2 14.25 14.10 11.87
N GLY A 3 13.99 12.79 11.79
CA GLY A 3 13.69 12.13 10.53
C GLY A 3 12.46 12.74 9.84
N LEU A 4 12.37 12.63 8.52
CA LEU A 4 11.20 13.12 7.77
C LEU A 4 9.95 12.37 8.23
N ALA A 5 8.95 13.11 8.70
CA ALA A 5 7.70 12.57 9.17
C ALA A 5 6.78 12.25 7.98
N ILE A 6 6.81 11.00 7.51
CA ILE A 6 5.91 10.50 6.48
C ILE A 6 4.99 9.44 7.10
N LYS A 7 3.68 9.64 6.96
CA LYS A 7 2.67 8.70 7.43
C LYS A 7 1.98 8.03 6.27
N VAL A 8 1.91 6.70 6.29
CA VAL A 8 1.14 5.92 5.32
C VAL A 8 -0.11 5.36 6.01
N SER A 9 -1.25 5.51 5.36
CA SER A 9 -2.53 4.96 5.82
C SER A 9 -3.16 4.14 4.70
N VAL A 10 -3.72 2.98 5.02
CA VAL A 10 -4.32 2.07 4.05
C VAL A 10 -5.71 1.68 4.51
N VAL A 11 -6.67 1.77 3.59
CA VAL A 11 -8.06 1.33 3.79
C VAL A 11 -8.38 0.22 2.79
N PRO A 12 -8.38 -1.05 3.23
CA PRO A 12 -8.78 -2.17 2.38
C PRO A 12 -10.32 -2.29 2.30
N SER A 13 -10.82 -2.82 1.19
CA SER A 13 -12.23 -3.15 0.98
C SER A 13 -12.36 -4.36 0.08
N TYR A 14 -13.12 -5.35 0.52
CA TYR A 14 -13.52 -6.50 -0.30
C TYR A 14 -14.41 -6.07 -1.46
N ARG A 15 -14.26 -6.70 -2.62
CA ARG A 15 -15.03 -6.46 -3.85
C ARG A 15 -15.83 -7.72 -4.21
N ALA A 16 -16.99 -7.89 -3.60
CA ALA A 16 -17.83 -9.08 -3.78
C ALA A 16 -18.28 -9.27 -5.24
N ASP A 17 -18.58 -8.18 -5.93
CA ASP A 17 -18.95 -8.14 -7.36
C ASP A 17 -17.83 -8.58 -8.29
N GLU A 18 -16.57 -8.43 -7.85
CA GLU A 18 -15.39 -8.86 -8.58
C GLU A 18 -14.83 -10.17 -8.03
N SER A 19 -15.48 -10.84 -7.08
CA SER A 19 -14.94 -12.05 -6.42
C SER A 19 -15.78 -13.29 -6.73
N ASN A 20 -15.16 -14.46 -6.67
CA ASN A 20 -15.81 -15.74 -6.89
C ASN A 20 -15.18 -16.80 -5.98
N ASP A 21 -15.91 -17.22 -4.96
CA ASP A 21 -15.47 -18.23 -3.99
C ASP A 21 -15.23 -19.59 -4.67
N GLY A 22 -16.04 -19.95 -5.67
CA GLY A 22 -15.91 -21.21 -6.41
C GLY A 22 -14.64 -21.30 -7.27
N GLU A 23 -14.03 -20.15 -7.59
CA GLU A 23 -12.76 -20.07 -8.33
C GLU A 23 -11.57 -19.75 -7.42
N SER A 24 -11.77 -19.72 -6.09
CA SER A 24 -10.76 -19.24 -5.14
C SER A 24 -10.19 -17.88 -5.58
N ARG A 25 -11.06 -16.94 -5.94
CA ARG A 25 -10.67 -15.63 -6.46
C ARG A 25 -11.30 -14.52 -5.62
N TYR A 26 -10.52 -13.99 -4.68
CA TYR A 26 -10.94 -12.95 -3.73
C TYR A 26 -10.29 -11.62 -4.09
N VAL A 27 -11.09 -10.67 -4.57
CA VAL A 27 -10.61 -9.37 -5.01
C VAL A 27 -10.78 -8.35 -3.90
N PHE A 28 -9.69 -7.66 -3.60
CA PHE A 28 -9.66 -6.56 -2.66
C PHE A 28 -9.21 -5.29 -3.37
N SER A 29 -9.91 -4.19 -3.11
CA SER A 29 -9.38 -2.86 -3.36
C SER A 29 -8.68 -2.36 -2.10
N TYR A 30 -7.64 -1.57 -2.24
CA TYR A 30 -7.02 -0.86 -1.13
C TYR A 30 -6.73 0.58 -1.54
N THR A 31 -7.15 1.51 -0.69
CA THR A 31 -6.87 2.94 -0.87
C THR A 31 -5.74 3.33 0.05
N VAL A 32 -4.62 3.75 -0.52
CA VAL A 32 -3.48 4.27 0.23
C VAL A 32 -3.51 5.78 0.23
N THR A 33 -3.22 6.39 1.38
CA THR A 33 -2.89 7.81 1.48
C THR A 33 -1.53 7.98 2.14
N VAL A 34 -0.61 8.60 1.40
CA VAL A 34 0.73 8.99 1.86
C VAL A 34 0.67 10.45 2.27
N HIS A 35 0.89 10.74 3.55
CA HIS A 35 0.86 12.08 4.13
C HIS A 35 2.29 12.55 4.39
N ASN A 36 2.67 13.68 3.78
CA ASN A 36 3.94 14.31 4.06
C ASN A 36 3.76 15.33 5.20
N GLN A 37 4.20 14.96 6.40
CA GLN A 37 4.19 15.83 7.58
C GLN A 37 5.57 16.45 7.83
N SER A 38 6.49 16.31 6.88
CA SER A 38 7.83 16.86 6.94
C SER A 38 7.86 18.28 6.34
N PRO A 39 8.90 19.09 6.64
CA PRO A 39 9.04 20.45 6.10
C PRO A 39 9.54 20.49 4.64
N HIS A 40 9.83 19.34 4.01
CA HIS A 40 10.38 19.26 2.66
C HIS A 40 9.49 18.45 1.74
N SER A 41 9.50 18.75 0.44
CA SER A 41 8.82 17.90 -0.53
C SER A 41 9.53 16.56 -0.67
N VAL A 42 8.75 15.49 -0.83
CA VAL A 42 9.28 14.14 -1.05
C VAL A 42 8.69 13.56 -2.33
N GLN A 43 9.47 12.77 -3.06
CA GLN A 43 8.99 12.08 -4.26
C GLN A 43 8.91 10.58 -4.01
N LEU A 44 7.77 9.97 -4.34
CA LEU A 44 7.60 8.52 -4.26
C LEU A 44 8.20 7.85 -5.49
N MET A 45 9.33 7.17 -5.29
CA MET A 45 10.14 6.62 -6.37
C MET A 45 9.79 5.17 -6.69
N ALA A 46 9.57 4.35 -5.68
CA ALA A 46 9.31 2.92 -5.84
C ALA A 46 8.46 2.36 -4.70
N ARG A 47 7.92 1.17 -4.92
CA ARG A 47 7.16 0.40 -3.95
C ARG A 47 7.68 -1.03 -3.86
N TYR A 48 7.62 -1.57 -2.67
CA TYR A 48 7.72 -3.00 -2.37
C TYR A 48 6.46 -3.42 -1.61
N TRP A 49 5.90 -4.55 -2.01
CA TRP A 49 4.82 -5.23 -1.32
C TRP A 49 5.21 -6.68 -1.08
N LYS A 50 4.88 -7.17 0.11
CA LYS A 50 4.80 -8.57 0.46
C LYS A 50 3.36 -8.90 0.79
N ILE A 51 2.82 -9.90 0.12
CA ILE A 51 1.44 -10.32 0.20
C ILE A 51 1.46 -11.75 0.72
N THR A 52 1.00 -11.95 1.95
CA THR A 52 0.89 -13.25 2.60
C THR A 52 -0.55 -13.72 2.52
N GLN A 53 -0.78 -14.86 1.86
CA GLN A 53 -2.08 -15.50 1.77
C GLN A 53 -2.47 -16.16 3.11
N GLY A 54 -3.75 -16.49 3.29
CA GLY A 54 -4.23 -17.23 4.46
C GLY A 54 -3.61 -18.63 4.60
N SER A 55 -3.09 -19.21 3.50
CA SER A 55 -2.34 -20.46 3.50
C SER A 55 -0.91 -20.33 4.06
N GLY A 56 -0.39 -19.11 4.18
CA GLY A 56 1.00 -18.82 4.48
C GLY A 56 1.88 -18.56 3.24
N ASP A 57 1.37 -18.82 2.03
CA ASP A 57 2.08 -18.54 0.79
C ASP A 57 2.35 -17.04 0.64
N CYS A 58 3.58 -16.68 0.24
CA CYS A 58 4.01 -15.30 0.12
C CYS A 58 4.30 -14.93 -1.34
N GLN A 59 3.82 -13.77 -1.76
CA GLN A 59 4.17 -13.13 -3.03
C GLN A 59 4.83 -11.78 -2.78
N GLU A 60 5.92 -11.51 -3.48
CA GLU A 60 6.57 -10.20 -3.46
C GLU A 60 6.32 -9.45 -4.77
N VAL A 61 6.04 -8.15 -4.66
CA VAL A 61 5.85 -7.25 -5.80
C VAL A 61 6.71 -6.02 -5.62
N ARG A 62 7.58 -5.74 -6.60
CA ARG A 62 8.41 -4.54 -6.66
C ARG A 62 8.10 -3.76 -7.92
N GLY A 63 8.15 -2.44 -7.84
CA GLY A 63 7.94 -1.61 -9.03
C GLY A 63 8.24 -0.13 -8.81
N LYS A 64 8.49 0.56 -9.92
CA LYS A 64 8.64 2.02 -9.92
C LYS A 64 7.29 2.67 -9.66
N GLY A 65 7.31 3.73 -8.85
CA GLY A 65 6.16 4.54 -8.51
C GLY A 65 4.99 3.76 -7.92
N VAL A 66 3.81 4.35 -8.03
CA VAL A 66 2.50 3.79 -7.69
C VAL A 66 1.52 4.16 -8.80
N VAL A 67 0.67 3.22 -9.23
CA VAL A 67 -0.34 3.44 -10.29
C VAL A 67 0.19 4.15 -11.55
N GLY A 68 1.44 3.84 -11.94
CA GLY A 68 2.11 4.44 -13.10
C GLY A 68 2.69 5.84 -12.87
N GLN A 69 2.68 6.35 -11.64
CA GLN A 69 3.13 7.70 -11.29
C GLN A 69 4.23 7.68 -10.22
N GLN A 70 5.10 8.69 -10.23
CA GLN A 70 6.07 8.98 -9.16
C GLN A 70 5.74 10.34 -8.53
N PRO A 71 4.70 10.40 -7.68
CA PRO A 71 4.15 11.67 -7.21
C PRO A 71 5.15 12.45 -6.36
N LEU A 72 5.21 13.76 -6.59
CA LEU A 72 5.85 14.72 -5.70
C LEU A 72 4.80 15.18 -4.67
N ILE A 73 5.12 15.05 -3.38
CA ILE A 73 4.22 15.36 -2.27
C ILE A 73 4.85 16.50 -1.48
N GLY A 74 4.25 17.68 -1.53
CA GLY A 74 4.74 18.87 -0.81
C GLY A 74 4.54 18.78 0.71
N PRO A 75 5.17 19.70 1.48
CA PRO A 75 4.97 19.80 2.93
C PRO A 75 3.50 19.97 3.30
N GLY A 76 3.01 19.17 4.24
CA GLY A 76 1.61 19.17 4.68
C GLY A 76 0.60 18.60 3.68
N GLN A 77 1.05 18.17 2.50
CA GLN A 77 0.19 17.58 1.46
C GLN A 77 0.13 16.06 1.56
N SER A 78 -0.86 15.49 0.89
CA SER A 78 -1.05 14.05 0.80
C SER A 78 -1.30 13.61 -0.64
N PHE A 79 -0.83 12.42 -0.96
CA PHE A 79 -1.15 11.73 -2.21
C PHE A 79 -2.01 10.50 -1.90
N ARG A 80 -3.15 10.37 -2.58
CA ARG A 80 -4.11 9.28 -2.39
C ARG A 80 -4.31 8.53 -3.70
N TYR A 81 -4.26 7.20 -3.64
CA TYR A 81 -4.55 6.35 -4.79
C TYR A 81 -5.25 5.05 -4.34
N THR A 82 -5.95 4.41 -5.27
CA THR A 82 -6.60 3.12 -5.06
C THR A 82 -6.03 2.11 -6.05
N SER A 83 -5.77 0.89 -5.58
CA SER A 83 -5.31 -0.23 -6.39
C SER A 83 -6.01 -1.52 -5.95
N ARG A 84 -5.73 -2.63 -6.63
CA ARG A 84 -6.33 -3.94 -6.35
C ARG A 84 -5.27 -4.96 -5.98
N ALA A 85 -5.68 -5.94 -5.19
CA ALA A 85 -4.97 -7.20 -4.92
C ALA A 85 -5.96 -8.35 -5.12
N ILE A 86 -5.48 -9.46 -5.66
CA ILE A 86 -6.25 -10.69 -5.84
C ILE A 86 -5.59 -11.74 -4.97
N LEU A 87 -6.35 -12.36 -4.08
CA LEU A 87 -5.92 -13.47 -3.24
C LEU A 87 -6.64 -14.76 -3.64
N GLN A 88 -6.02 -15.89 -3.35
CA GLN A 88 -6.63 -17.22 -3.50
C GLN A 88 -7.34 -17.69 -2.21
N THR A 89 -7.25 -16.88 -1.16
CA THR A 89 -7.81 -17.16 0.16
C THR A 89 -8.69 -15.99 0.61
N PRO A 90 -9.73 -16.24 1.42
CA PRO A 90 -10.65 -15.19 1.89
C PRO A 90 -10.02 -14.21 2.89
N VAL A 91 -8.78 -14.49 3.31
CA VAL A 91 -7.98 -13.67 4.20
C VAL A 91 -6.54 -13.63 3.73
N GLY A 92 -5.90 -12.48 3.90
CA GLY A 92 -4.46 -12.32 3.72
C GLY A 92 -3.94 -11.08 4.45
N VAL A 93 -2.63 -10.89 4.39
CA VAL A 93 -1.94 -9.73 4.95
C VAL A 93 -1.09 -9.10 3.87
N MET A 94 -1.13 -7.79 3.78
CA MET A 94 -0.22 -7.01 2.95
C MET A 94 0.65 -6.13 3.83
N GLU A 95 1.95 -6.13 3.56
CA GLU A 95 2.95 -5.26 4.19
C GLU A 95 3.95 -4.80 3.13
N GLY A 96 4.74 -3.77 3.42
CA GLY A 96 5.67 -3.28 2.40
C GLY A 96 6.44 -2.05 2.79
N ALA A 97 7.00 -1.38 1.80
CA ALA A 97 7.70 -0.12 1.96
C ALA A 97 7.61 0.74 0.70
N TYR A 98 7.64 2.06 0.87
CA TYR A 98 7.93 3.00 -0.20
C TYR A 98 9.38 3.47 -0.12
N THR A 99 10.01 3.56 -1.29
CA THR A 99 11.26 4.28 -1.46
C THR A 99 10.94 5.71 -1.85
N LEU A 100 11.37 6.66 -1.02
CA LEU A 100 11.14 8.09 -1.20
C LEU A 100 12.46 8.82 -1.43
N LEU A 101 12.41 9.89 -2.22
CA LEU A 101 13.50 10.85 -2.38
C LEU A 101 13.14 12.13 -1.62
N ASP A 102 14.00 12.58 -0.72
CA ASP A 102 13.92 13.92 -0.16
C ASP A 102 14.48 14.93 -1.17
N THR A 103 13.64 15.87 -1.60
CA THR A 103 14.05 16.84 -2.62
C THR A 103 15.04 17.88 -2.11
N SER A 104 15.09 18.16 -0.80
CA SER A 104 16.02 19.15 -0.27
C SER A 104 17.44 18.60 -0.14
N THR A 105 17.57 17.32 0.24
CA THR A 105 18.87 16.67 0.46
C THR A 105 19.30 15.74 -0.67
N GLN A 106 18.39 15.42 -1.61
CA GLN A 106 18.58 14.39 -2.64
C GLN A 106 18.87 12.99 -2.07
N ARG A 107 18.56 12.76 -0.80
CA ARG A 107 18.77 11.45 -0.14
C ARG A 107 17.54 10.57 -0.33
N VAL A 108 17.81 9.30 -0.60
CA VAL A 108 16.78 8.26 -0.66
C VAL A 108 16.60 7.64 0.72
N PHE A 109 15.36 7.38 1.10
CA PHE A 109 14.99 6.71 2.34
C PHE A 109 13.76 5.84 2.16
N GLU A 110 13.53 4.92 3.10
CA GLU A 110 12.38 4.02 3.07
C GLU A 110 11.36 4.38 4.15
N VAL A 111 10.08 4.21 3.80
CA VAL A 111 8.95 4.35 4.73
C VAL A 111 8.17 3.05 4.70
N ALA A 112 8.13 2.37 5.85
CA ALA A 112 7.39 1.13 6.01
C ALA A 112 5.87 1.36 5.87
N ILE A 113 5.21 0.39 5.26
CA ILE A 113 3.76 0.26 5.24
C ILE A 113 3.43 -0.82 6.25
N THR A 114 2.83 -0.42 7.38
CA THR A 114 2.44 -1.34 8.45
C THR A 114 1.53 -2.45 7.90
N PRO A 115 1.70 -3.71 8.33
CA PRO A 115 0.85 -4.80 7.91
C PRO A 115 -0.64 -4.48 8.10
N PHE A 116 -1.44 -4.74 7.08
CA PHE A 116 -2.89 -4.62 7.15
C PHE A 116 -3.56 -5.87 6.59
N ARG A 117 -4.73 -6.19 7.15
CA ARG A 117 -5.49 -7.38 6.80
C ARG A 117 -6.39 -7.12 5.59
N LEU A 118 -6.36 -8.04 4.64
CA LEU A 118 -7.39 -8.22 3.64
C LEU A 118 -8.31 -9.34 4.12
N ALA A 119 -9.61 -9.09 4.23
CA ALA A 119 -10.54 -10.11 4.68
C ALA A 119 -11.93 -9.89 4.12
N VAL A 120 -12.57 -10.98 3.70
CA VAL A 120 -14.01 -11.00 3.47
C VAL A 120 -14.70 -10.60 4.79
N PRO A 121 -15.62 -9.61 4.78
CA PRO A 121 -16.40 -9.27 5.96
C PRO A 121 -17.18 -10.50 6.44
N LEU A 122 -17.19 -10.76 7.74
CA LEU A 122 -18.06 -11.78 8.32
C LEU A 122 -19.52 -11.38 8.04
N GLN A 123 -20.20 -12.12 7.17
CA GLN A 123 -21.67 -12.09 7.13
C GLN A 123 -22.16 -12.90 8.33
N LEU A 124 -22.57 -12.19 9.39
CA LEU A 124 -23.48 -12.78 10.37
C LEU A 124 -24.81 -12.96 9.62
N HIS A 125 -25.19 -14.21 9.39
CA HIS A 125 -26.50 -14.59 8.86
C HIS A 125 -27.54 -14.47 9.97
#